data_AF-A0A7S3H3E7-F1
#
_entry.id   AF-A0A7S3H3E7-F1
#
_cell.length_a   1.000
_cell.length_b   1.000
_cell.length_c   1.000
_cell.angle_alpha   90.00
_cell.angle_beta   90.00
_cell.angle_gamma   90.00
#
_symmetry.space_group_name_H-M   'P 1'
#
loop_
_entity.id
_entity.type
_entity.pdbx_description
1 polymer ?
#
loop_
_entity_poly.entity_id
_entity_poly.type
_entity_poly.pdbx_seq_one_letter_code
_entity_poly.pdbx_strand_id
1 'polypeptide(L)'
;KRSRSAVGVGTCVLLVAAATSWLFAPASEAFASRGVSADASRRAVAAGLVAGLFGVSPAMAAIPGQVNAVGDDESADVRIGRDSEEDYKKRRIASMEFEKNMEAKRVLFRGMFTKFAGNETSLPDKAQILGSMKEIVLADRGLPIGITRDDVVKGVRAVKFNNKCTKRAVKEGECKILEKSYVKLLASIDQVTDRSLITATR
;
A
#
# COMPACT_ATOMS: atom_id res chain seq x y z
N LYS A 1 18.13 -59.80 -29.85
CA LYS A 1 17.99 -59.78 -28.37
C LYS A 1 17.03 -58.67 -27.99
N ARG A 2 15.79 -59.03 -27.64
CA ARG A 2 14.74 -58.12 -27.13
C ARG A 2 14.86 -58.08 -25.61
N SER A 3 14.76 -56.90 -25.00
CA SER A 3 14.33 -56.77 -23.61
C SER A 3 13.33 -55.63 -23.51
N ARG A 4 12.07 -55.98 -23.24
CA ARG A 4 10.97 -55.09 -22.87
C ARG A 4 10.89 -55.15 -21.35
N SER A 5 10.86 -54.01 -20.68
CA SER A 5 10.38 -53.91 -19.30
C SER A 5 9.15 -53.00 -19.30
N ALA A 6 8.05 -53.60 -18.85
CA ALA A 6 6.76 -52.98 -18.58
C ALA A 6 6.64 -52.64 -17.08
N VAL A 7 5.49 -52.09 -16.69
CA VAL A 7 4.98 -51.78 -15.34
C VAL A 7 5.14 -50.30 -14.98
N GLY A 8 4.11 -49.53 -14.63
CA GLY A 8 2.69 -49.85 -14.42
C GLY A 8 1.85 -48.58 -14.47
N VAL A 9 0.63 -48.74 -15.01
CA VAL A 9 -0.41 -47.71 -15.10
C VAL A 9 -1.21 -47.75 -13.80
N GLY A 10 -1.14 -46.68 -13.02
CA GLY A 10 -1.93 -46.50 -11.79
C GLY A 10 -2.95 -45.38 -11.97
N THR A 11 -4.08 -45.70 -12.60
CA THR A 11 -5.27 -44.85 -12.69
C THR A 11 -6.00 -44.83 -11.35
N CYS A 12 -5.95 -43.71 -10.63
CA CYS A 12 -6.87 -43.45 -9.52
C CYS A 12 -7.95 -42.47 -10.00
N VAL A 13 -9.09 -43.03 -10.38
CA VAL A 13 -10.32 -42.33 -10.71
C VAL A 13 -11.02 -41.98 -9.39
N LEU A 14 -11.05 -40.70 -9.03
CA LEU A 14 -12.00 -40.18 -8.05
C LEU A 14 -13.03 -39.33 -8.78
N LEU A 15 -14.14 -39.99 -9.11
CA LEU A 15 -15.42 -39.39 -9.41
C LEU A 15 -16.07 -38.93 -8.10
N VAL A 16 -16.24 -37.62 -7.92
CA VAL A 16 -17.30 -37.08 -7.06
C VAL A 16 -18.09 -36.08 -7.91
N ALA A 17 -19.33 -36.47 -8.17
CA ALA A 17 -20.29 -35.76 -8.98
C ALA A 17 -20.99 -34.63 -8.20
N ALA A 18 -21.15 -33.51 -8.91
CA ALA A 18 -22.35 -32.67 -9.04
C ALA A 18 -23.25 -32.36 -7.83
N ALA A 19 -23.41 -31.06 -7.55
CA ALA A 19 -24.69 -30.37 -7.25
C ALA A 19 -24.41 -28.84 -7.23
N THR A 20 -24.65 -28.11 -8.34
CA THR A 20 -25.87 -27.32 -8.64
C THR A 20 -25.97 -25.96 -7.94
N SER A 21 -25.89 -24.91 -8.78
CA SER A 21 -26.83 -23.78 -8.84
C SER A 21 -26.74 -22.66 -7.80
N TRP A 22 -25.93 -21.63 -8.09
CA TRP A 22 -26.34 -20.24 -7.85
C TRP A 22 -26.05 -19.40 -9.10
N LEU A 23 -27.07 -19.34 -9.95
CA LEU A 23 -27.34 -18.22 -10.85
C LEU A 23 -27.61 -16.99 -9.97
N PHE A 24 -26.79 -15.95 -10.08
CA PHE A 24 -27.27 -14.59 -9.83
C PHE A 24 -26.79 -13.69 -10.96
N ALA A 25 -27.79 -13.19 -11.69
CA ALA A 25 -27.71 -12.26 -12.80
C ALA A 25 -27.25 -10.86 -12.34
N PRO A 26 -26.82 -10.00 -13.28
CA PRO A 26 -26.42 -8.63 -13.00
C PRO A 26 -27.66 -7.72 -12.88
N ALA A 27 -27.67 -6.82 -11.90
CA ALA A 27 -28.61 -5.71 -11.86
C ALA A 27 -27.83 -4.40 -12.07
N SER A 28 -28.13 -3.75 -13.19
CA SER A 28 -27.76 -2.37 -13.49
C SER A 28 -29.03 -1.55 -13.32
N GLU A 29 -29.14 -0.76 -12.25
CA GLU A 29 -30.11 0.35 -12.11
C GLU A 29 -29.44 1.40 -11.21
N ALA A 30 -29.03 2.55 -11.75
CA ALA A 30 -29.84 3.73 -12.08
C ALA A 30 -30.03 4.65 -10.86
N PHE A 31 -29.64 5.90 -11.10
CA PHE A 31 -29.87 7.09 -10.29
C PHE A 31 -31.32 7.20 -9.77
N ALA A 32 -31.50 7.45 -8.48
CA ALA A 32 -32.58 8.31 -7.98
C ALA A 32 -32.25 8.88 -6.59
N SER A 33 -32.33 10.20 -6.52
CA SER A 33 -32.13 11.08 -5.37
C SER A 33 -33.32 11.12 -4.40
N ARG A 34 -33.00 11.34 -3.11
CA ARG A 34 -33.74 12.08 -2.05
C ARG A 34 -35.21 11.72 -1.77
N GLY A 35 -35.44 11.34 -0.51
CA GLY A 35 -36.73 11.48 0.18
C GLY A 35 -36.56 11.31 1.69
N VAL A 36 -36.60 12.42 2.43
CA VAL A 36 -36.49 12.52 3.90
C VAL A 36 -37.90 12.53 4.51
N SER A 37 -38.14 11.72 5.54
CA SER A 37 -39.02 11.99 6.71
C SER A 37 -38.83 10.84 7.71
N ALA A 38 -38.30 11.01 8.93
CA ALA A 38 -38.66 11.87 10.07
C ALA A 38 -39.76 11.25 10.96
N ASP A 39 -39.33 10.46 11.95
CA ASP A 39 -39.85 10.32 13.34
C ASP A 39 -39.16 9.08 13.98
N ALA A 40 -38.61 9.04 15.19
CA ALA A 40 -38.45 10.02 16.25
C ALA A 40 -37.26 9.60 17.16
N SER A 41 -36.38 10.57 17.40
CA SER A 41 -35.80 10.94 18.70
C SER A 41 -35.22 9.86 19.63
N ARG A 42 -33.88 9.83 19.71
CA ARG A 42 -33.15 10.30 20.92
C ARG A 42 -31.69 10.62 20.55
N ARG A 43 -31.39 11.94 20.62
CA ARG A 43 -30.09 12.64 20.61
C ARG A 43 -29.45 12.97 19.26
N ALA A 44 -30.02 13.99 18.62
CA ALA A 44 -29.28 14.94 17.78
C ALA A 44 -28.59 15.98 18.67
N VAL A 45 -27.34 16.35 18.35
CA VAL A 45 -26.95 17.76 18.14
C VAL A 45 -25.85 17.75 17.07
N ALA A 46 -26.22 18.26 15.90
CA ALA A 46 -25.30 18.70 14.87
C ALA A 46 -24.78 20.11 15.24
N ALA A 47 -23.47 20.28 15.29
CA ALA A 47 -22.74 21.55 15.20
C ALA A 47 -21.25 21.20 15.09
N GLY A 48 -20.48 21.54 14.06
CA GLY A 48 -20.77 22.27 12.84
C GLY A 48 -19.72 21.91 11.79
N LEU A 49 -20.18 21.75 10.56
CA LEU A 49 -19.35 21.50 9.39
C LEU A 49 -19.13 22.83 8.67
N VAL A 50 -18.42 23.78 9.30
CA VAL A 50 -17.88 24.99 8.65
C VAL A 50 -16.60 25.41 9.39
N ALA A 51 -15.46 24.90 8.94
CA ALA A 51 -14.14 25.49 9.21
C ALA A 51 -13.22 25.19 8.02
N GLY A 52 -13.66 25.63 6.84
CA GLY A 52 -12.79 25.83 5.69
C GLY A 52 -12.24 27.25 5.74
N LEU A 53 -10.92 27.36 5.57
CA LEU A 53 -10.07 28.56 5.57
C LEU A 53 -9.77 29.18 6.96
N PHE A 54 -8.48 29.14 7.32
CA PHE A 54 -7.83 29.56 8.57
C PHE A 54 -7.85 28.50 9.70
N GLY A 55 -6.75 27.76 9.80
CA GLY A 55 -6.61 26.61 10.67
C GLY A 55 -6.49 26.95 12.16
N VAL A 56 -7.29 26.27 12.98
CA VAL A 56 -6.97 25.74 14.32
C VAL A 56 -7.95 24.58 14.57
N SER A 57 -7.48 23.37 14.88
CA SER A 57 -8.36 22.25 15.29
C SER A 57 -8.59 22.29 16.81
N PRO A 58 -9.85 22.24 17.31
CA PRO A 58 -10.17 22.15 18.73
C PRO A 58 -10.31 20.67 19.13
N ALA A 59 -9.19 20.03 19.42
CA ALA A 59 -9.16 18.72 20.09
C ALA A 59 -7.80 18.53 20.78
N MET A 60 -7.41 19.52 21.58
CA MET A 60 -6.44 19.31 22.66
C MET A 60 -7.11 18.39 23.68
N ALA A 61 -6.84 17.10 23.58
CA ALA A 61 -7.13 16.14 24.62
C ALA A 61 -6.47 16.63 25.90
N ALA A 62 -7.30 16.92 26.90
CA ALA A 62 -6.91 17.35 28.22
C ALA A 62 -5.92 16.37 28.86
N ILE A 63 -4.67 16.78 28.99
CA ILE A 63 -3.74 16.25 29.98
C ILE A 63 -4.09 16.95 31.30
N PRO A 64 -4.56 16.26 32.34
CA PRO A 64 -4.84 16.89 33.62
C PRO A 64 -3.52 17.14 34.36
N GLY A 65 -3.17 18.41 34.53
CA GLY A 65 -2.11 18.82 35.46
C GLY A 65 -1.04 19.71 34.87
N GLN A 66 -1.39 20.95 34.51
CA GLN A 66 -0.56 22.15 34.75
C GLN A 66 -1.37 23.39 34.34
N VAL A 67 -2.19 23.88 35.26
CA VAL A 67 -2.61 25.28 35.28
C VAL A 67 -1.48 26.04 35.97
N ASN A 68 -0.56 26.59 35.17
CA ASN A 68 0.23 27.72 35.64
C ASN A 68 -0.43 28.99 35.10
N ALA A 69 -0.80 29.82 36.06
CA ALA A 69 -1.51 31.07 35.89
C ALA A 69 -0.77 32.00 34.91
N VAL A 70 -1.57 32.73 34.14
CA VAL A 70 -1.16 33.92 33.41
C VAL A 70 -0.69 34.94 34.45
N GLY A 71 0.63 35.02 34.63
CA GLY A 71 1.31 36.12 35.28
C GLY A 71 2.17 36.82 34.24
N ASP A 72 1.92 38.11 34.05
CA ASP A 72 2.82 39.03 33.35
C ASP A 72 4.21 38.97 34.01
N ASP A 73 5.14 38.26 33.37
CA ASP A 73 6.58 38.39 33.64
C ASP A 73 7.29 38.61 32.30
N GLU A 74 7.54 39.88 32.01
CA GLU A 74 8.45 40.35 30.97
C GLU A 74 9.88 39.90 31.28
N SER A 75 10.20 38.62 31.06
CA SER A 75 11.56 38.14 30.79
C SER A 75 11.62 36.64 30.50
N ALA A 76 10.65 36.09 29.74
CA ALA A 76 10.83 34.78 29.14
C ALA A 76 11.90 34.87 28.03
N ASP A 77 13.15 34.59 28.41
CA ASP A 77 14.31 34.51 27.53
C ASP A 77 13.97 33.69 26.27
N VAL A 78 13.89 34.37 25.11
CA VAL A 78 13.57 33.81 23.78
C VAL A 78 14.62 32.76 23.31
N ARG A 79 15.55 32.40 24.19
CA ARG A 79 16.62 31.42 23.96
C ARG A 79 16.32 30.04 24.56
N ILE A 80 15.24 29.86 25.32
CA ILE A 80 14.83 28.54 25.82
C ILE A 80 14.13 27.79 24.68
N GLY A 81 14.92 27.13 23.82
CA GLY A 81 14.42 26.29 22.73
C GLY A 81 15.12 26.44 21.38
N ARG A 82 16.10 27.35 21.25
CA ARG A 82 16.99 27.34 20.08
C ARG A 82 18.08 26.30 20.30
N ASP A 83 17.99 25.20 19.58
CA ASP A 83 19.11 24.28 19.40
C ASP A 83 20.40 25.04 19.06
N SER A 84 21.55 24.52 19.51
CA SER A 84 22.83 25.12 19.16
C SER A 84 23.00 25.18 17.63
N GLU A 85 23.74 26.18 17.13
CA GLU A 85 23.95 26.33 15.68
C GLU A 85 24.61 25.07 15.09
N GLU A 86 25.41 24.36 15.89
CA GLU A 86 26.00 23.07 15.53
C GLU A 86 24.96 21.96 15.40
N ASP A 87 23.99 21.87 16.31
CA ASP A 87 22.94 20.84 16.26
C ASP A 87 21.99 21.08 15.09
N TYR A 88 21.70 22.34 14.77
CA TYR A 88 20.95 22.70 13.57
C TYR A 88 21.69 22.26 12.29
N LYS A 89 23.01 22.54 12.20
CA LYS A 89 23.84 22.11 11.06
C LYS A 89 23.86 20.58 10.95
N LYS A 90 24.04 19.86 12.07
CA LYS A 90 24.02 18.38 12.08
C LYS A 90 22.67 17.82 11.62
N ARG A 91 21.55 18.32 12.13
CA ARG A 91 20.21 17.90 11.68
C ARG A 91 19.96 18.20 10.22
N ARG A 92 20.40 19.36 9.73
CA ARG A 92 20.24 19.73 8.32
C ARG A 92 21.07 18.82 7.41
N ILE A 93 22.31 18.49 7.78
CA ILE A 93 23.14 17.53 7.03
C ILE A 93 22.49 16.15 7.02
N ALA A 94 22.05 15.64 8.18
CA ALA A 94 21.36 14.36 8.27
C ALA A 94 20.06 14.33 7.43
N SER A 95 19.32 15.44 7.39
CA SER A 95 18.11 15.56 6.56
C SER A 95 18.44 15.51 5.07
N MET A 96 19.48 16.23 4.62
CA MET A 96 19.93 16.20 3.23
C MET A 96 20.45 14.81 2.82
N GLU A 97 21.17 14.12 3.69
CA GLU A 97 21.63 12.75 3.43
C GLU A 97 20.46 11.77 3.36
N PHE A 98 19.48 11.91 4.24
CA PHE A 98 18.25 11.14 4.19
C PHE A 98 17.50 11.36 2.87
N GLU A 99 17.28 12.61 2.46
CA GLU A 99 16.64 12.94 1.18
C GLU A 99 17.37 12.34 -0.02
N LYS A 100 18.71 12.47 -0.06
CA LYS A 100 19.54 11.87 -1.12
C LYS A 100 19.39 10.34 -1.17
N ASN A 101 19.40 9.69 -0.01
CA ASN A 101 19.22 8.25 0.07
C ASN A 101 17.83 7.81 -0.39
N MET A 102 16.79 8.57 -0.05
CA MET A 102 15.42 8.28 -0.49
C MET A 102 15.25 8.49 -1.99
N GLU A 103 15.86 9.52 -2.57
CA GLU A 103 15.81 9.77 -4.02
C GLU A 103 16.59 8.69 -4.79
N ALA A 104 17.77 8.27 -4.31
CA ALA A 104 18.52 7.17 -4.93
C ALA A 104 17.69 5.87 -4.97
N LYS A 105 17.00 5.55 -3.88
CA LYS A 105 16.09 4.39 -3.80
C LYS A 105 14.91 4.51 -4.75
N ARG A 106 14.33 5.71 -4.87
CA ARG A 106 13.24 5.99 -5.82
C ARG A 106 13.69 5.77 -7.27
N VAL A 107 14.87 6.28 -7.65
CA VAL A 107 15.44 6.07 -8.98
C VAL A 107 15.67 4.59 -9.26
N LEU A 108 16.24 3.87 -8.29
CA LEU A 108 16.47 2.44 -8.39
C LEU A 108 15.16 1.66 -8.56
N PHE A 109 14.13 1.97 -7.76
CA PHE A 109 12.83 1.33 -7.84
C PHE A 109 12.15 1.59 -9.18
N ARG A 110 12.19 2.83 -9.68
CA ARG A 110 11.70 3.19 -11.01
C ARG A 110 12.47 2.45 -12.11
N GLY A 111 13.79 2.35 -11.99
CA GLY A 111 14.62 1.60 -12.95
C GLY A 111 14.23 0.12 -13.03
N MET A 112 14.00 -0.53 -11.89
CA MET A 112 13.47 -1.90 -11.86
C MET A 112 12.08 -1.99 -12.49
N PHE A 113 11.21 -1.03 -12.22
CA PHE A 113 9.87 -1.00 -12.80
C PHE A 113 9.89 -0.84 -14.33
N THR A 114 10.79 0.00 -14.84
CA THR A 114 11.01 0.15 -16.29
C THR A 114 11.50 -1.15 -16.91
N LYS A 115 12.46 -1.85 -16.27
CA LYS A 115 12.91 -3.18 -16.72
C LYS A 115 11.77 -4.19 -16.72
N PHE A 116 10.97 -4.22 -15.66
CA PHE A 116 9.78 -5.05 -15.55
C PHE A 116 8.76 -4.78 -16.66
N ALA A 117 8.60 -3.51 -17.05
CA ALA A 117 7.71 -3.09 -18.13
C ALA A 117 8.26 -3.37 -19.53
N GLY A 118 9.55 -3.68 -19.66
CA GLY A 118 10.19 -4.01 -20.93
C GLY A 118 9.55 -5.22 -21.62
N ASN A 119 9.44 -5.16 -22.95
CA ASN A 119 8.90 -6.26 -23.76
C ASN A 119 9.91 -7.41 -23.93
N GLU A 120 11.21 -7.12 -23.79
CA GLU A 120 12.30 -8.08 -23.98
C GLU A 120 12.51 -9.01 -22.76
N THR A 121 11.93 -8.65 -21.62
CA THR A 121 12.10 -9.42 -20.38
C THR A 121 11.12 -10.60 -20.36
N SER A 122 11.64 -11.81 -20.13
CA SER A 122 10.81 -13.00 -20.03
C SER A 122 9.88 -12.94 -18.81
N LEU A 123 8.77 -13.68 -18.83
CA LEU A 123 7.84 -13.77 -17.70
C LEU A 123 8.50 -14.24 -16.38
N PRO A 124 9.39 -15.25 -16.36
CA PRO A 124 10.08 -15.63 -15.12
C PRO A 124 11.01 -14.52 -14.61
N ASP A 125 11.71 -13.81 -15.49
CA ASP A 125 12.58 -12.70 -15.10
C ASP A 125 11.76 -11.52 -14.54
N LYS A 126 10.59 -11.23 -15.13
CA LYS A 126 9.64 -10.24 -14.58
C LYS A 126 9.19 -10.63 -13.17
N ALA A 127 8.94 -11.91 -12.92
CA ALA A 127 8.59 -12.39 -11.59
C ALA A 127 9.76 -12.25 -10.59
N GLN A 128 11.00 -12.42 -11.04
CA GLN A 128 12.20 -12.18 -10.23
C GLN A 128 12.38 -10.70 -9.89
N ILE A 129 12.18 -9.79 -10.86
CA ILE A 129 12.24 -8.34 -10.63
C ILE A 129 11.22 -7.90 -9.56
N LEU A 130 9.99 -8.43 -9.61
CA LEU A 130 8.99 -8.19 -8.56
C LEU A 130 9.44 -8.71 -7.19
N GLY A 131 10.20 -9.81 -7.15
CA GLY A 131 10.85 -10.32 -5.95
C GLY A 131 11.87 -9.34 -5.37
N SER A 132 12.77 -8.82 -6.21
CA SER A 132 13.76 -7.80 -5.79
C SER A 132 13.11 -6.50 -5.32
N MET A 133 12.03 -6.08 -5.99
CA MET A 133 11.22 -4.92 -5.53
C MET A 133 10.64 -5.15 -4.14
N LYS A 134 10.15 -6.37 -3.86
CA LYS A 134 9.64 -6.75 -2.54
C LYS A 134 10.73 -6.65 -1.47
N GLU A 135 11.94 -7.14 -1.77
CA GLU A 135 13.06 -7.10 -0.84
C GLU A 135 13.40 -5.66 -0.44
N ILE A 136 13.37 -4.73 -1.40
CA ILE A 136 13.60 -3.30 -1.13
C ILE A 136 12.48 -2.71 -0.25
N VAL A 137 11.22 -3.01 -0.53
CA VAL A 137 10.10 -2.53 0.30
C VAL A 137 10.20 -3.03 1.75
N LEU A 138 10.62 -4.27 1.94
CA LEU A 138 10.80 -4.85 3.28
C LEU A 138 12.04 -4.27 3.99
N ALA A 139 13.14 -4.07 3.28
CA ALA A 139 14.37 -3.50 3.82
C ALA A 139 14.14 -2.05 4.29
N ASP A 140 13.44 -1.26 3.47
CA ASP A 140 13.21 0.17 3.73
C ASP A 140 11.98 0.43 4.60
N ARG A 141 11.22 -0.61 4.94
CA ARG A 141 9.94 -0.50 5.65
C ARG A 141 9.03 0.55 5.01
N GLY A 142 9.02 0.62 3.68
CA GLY A 142 8.09 1.46 2.95
C GLY A 142 8.26 1.38 1.44
N LEU A 143 7.32 2.00 0.71
CA LEU A 143 7.55 2.37 -0.68
C LEU A 143 8.43 3.63 -0.74
N PRO A 144 9.29 3.78 -1.76
CA PRO A 144 10.04 5.02 -1.96
C PRO A 144 9.13 6.23 -2.11
N ILE A 145 9.63 7.40 -1.71
CA ILE A 145 8.86 8.66 -1.73
C ILE A 145 8.31 8.93 -3.13
N GLY A 146 7.03 9.28 -3.19
CA GLY A 146 6.34 9.62 -4.44
C GLY A 146 5.97 8.42 -5.31
N ILE A 147 6.03 7.19 -4.78
CA ILE A 147 5.47 5.99 -5.40
C ILE A 147 4.34 5.47 -4.53
N THR A 148 3.13 5.44 -5.08
CA THR A 148 1.96 4.93 -4.37
C THR A 148 1.71 3.46 -4.68
N ARG A 149 0.95 2.78 -3.81
CA ARG A 149 0.45 1.42 -4.06
C ARG A 149 -0.31 1.35 -5.40
N ASP A 150 -1.10 2.38 -5.70
CA ASP A 150 -1.87 2.46 -6.93
C ASP A 150 -0.99 2.55 -8.17
N ASP A 151 0.16 3.21 -8.10
CA ASP A 151 1.11 3.27 -9.23
C ASP A 151 1.67 1.87 -9.55
N VAL A 152 2.01 1.10 -8.51
CA VAL A 152 2.46 -0.29 -8.66
C VAL A 152 1.35 -1.15 -9.27
N VAL A 153 0.12 -1.04 -8.76
CA VAL A 153 -1.05 -1.79 -9.27
C VAL A 153 -1.33 -1.45 -10.73
N LYS A 154 -1.36 -0.16 -11.08
CA LYS A 154 -1.62 0.32 -12.45
C LYS A 154 -0.53 -0.17 -13.41
N GLY A 155 0.74 -0.04 -13.03
CA GLY A 155 1.82 -0.45 -13.90
C GLY A 155 1.91 -1.97 -14.06
N VAL A 156 1.69 -2.77 -13.00
CA VAL A 156 1.63 -4.24 -13.13
C VAL A 156 0.43 -4.66 -13.99
N ARG A 157 -0.71 -3.99 -13.87
CA ARG A 157 -1.88 -4.23 -14.73
C ARG A 157 -1.57 -3.94 -16.20
N ALA A 158 -0.87 -2.84 -16.50
CA ALA A 158 -0.43 -2.51 -17.85
C ALA A 158 0.51 -3.59 -18.42
N VAL A 159 1.47 -4.06 -17.63
CA VAL A 159 2.38 -5.14 -18.06
C VAL A 159 1.64 -6.45 -18.30
N LYS A 160 0.69 -6.83 -17.43
CA LYS A 160 -0.15 -8.02 -17.64
C LYS A 160 -0.96 -7.93 -18.93
N PHE A 161 -1.48 -6.75 -19.26
CA PHE A 161 -2.20 -6.50 -20.51
C PHE A 161 -1.28 -6.65 -21.72
N ASN A 162 -0.10 -6.04 -21.70
CA ASN A 162 0.88 -6.09 -22.78
C ASN A 162 1.38 -7.53 -23.05
N ASN A 163 1.52 -8.34 -22.00
CA ASN A 163 1.97 -9.74 -22.10
C ASN A 163 0.81 -10.72 -22.35
N LYS A 164 -0.41 -10.21 -22.64
CA LYS A 164 -1.61 -11.01 -22.93
C LYS A 164 -1.99 -12.00 -21.81
N CYS A 165 -1.63 -11.71 -20.57
CA CYS A 165 -2.03 -12.51 -19.40
C CYS A 165 -3.53 -12.28 -19.09
N THR A 166 -4.40 -12.93 -19.85
CA THR A 166 -5.86 -12.91 -19.64
C THR A 166 -6.27 -13.80 -18.46
N LYS A 167 -7.48 -13.60 -17.91
CA LYS A 167 -8.00 -14.35 -16.74
C LYS A 167 -7.91 -15.88 -16.87
N ARG A 168 -7.92 -16.42 -18.10
CA ARG A 168 -7.75 -17.86 -18.35
C ARG A 168 -6.30 -18.31 -18.23
N ALA A 169 -5.35 -17.56 -18.81
CA ALA A 169 -3.91 -17.84 -18.76
C ALA A 169 -3.31 -17.69 -17.34
N VAL A 170 -3.99 -17.01 -16.42
CA VAL A 170 -3.54 -16.90 -15.02
C VAL A 170 -3.70 -18.22 -14.24
N LYS A 171 -4.56 -19.14 -14.70
CA LYS A 171 -4.80 -20.41 -14.00
C LYS A 171 -3.73 -21.46 -14.32
N GLU A 172 -3.16 -21.41 -15.53
CA GLU A 172 -2.22 -22.40 -16.07
C GLU A 172 -1.09 -21.68 -16.84
N GLY A 173 0.16 -21.93 -16.46
CA GLY A 173 1.36 -21.39 -17.14
C GLY A 173 2.13 -20.30 -16.38
N GLU A 174 3.00 -19.59 -17.11
CA GLU A 174 3.95 -18.60 -16.57
C GLU A 174 3.27 -17.34 -16.00
N CYS A 175 2.11 -16.94 -16.55
CA CYS A 175 1.31 -15.83 -16.01
C CYS A 175 0.88 -16.08 -14.54
N LYS A 176 0.76 -17.34 -14.10
CA LYS A 176 0.48 -17.69 -12.70
C LYS A 176 1.65 -17.37 -11.77
N ILE A 177 2.88 -17.54 -12.25
CA ILE A 177 4.10 -17.23 -11.49
C ILE A 177 4.17 -15.71 -11.29
N LEU A 178 3.95 -14.95 -12.37
CA LEU A 178 3.88 -13.50 -12.32
C LEU A 178 2.81 -13.00 -11.33
N GLU A 179 1.60 -13.57 -11.38
CA GLU A 179 0.51 -13.20 -10.46
C GLU A 179 0.85 -13.50 -9.00
N LYS A 180 1.43 -14.68 -8.72
CA LYS A 180 1.87 -15.03 -7.37
C LYS A 180 2.94 -14.08 -6.84
N SER A 181 3.92 -13.71 -7.66
CA SER A 181 4.95 -12.75 -7.26
C SER A 181 4.37 -11.36 -7.02
N TYR A 182 3.43 -10.91 -7.86
CA TYR A 182 2.72 -9.65 -7.67
C TYR A 182 1.90 -9.61 -6.37
N VAL A 183 1.12 -10.66 -6.06
CA VAL A 183 0.36 -10.74 -4.81
C VAL A 183 1.29 -10.73 -3.59
N LYS A 184 2.45 -11.39 -3.67
CA LYS A 184 3.47 -11.35 -2.61
C LYS A 184 4.05 -9.94 -2.41
N LEU A 185 4.27 -9.18 -3.49
CA LEU A 185 4.72 -7.79 -3.42
C LEU A 185 3.66 -6.92 -2.73
N LEU A 186 2.39 -7.00 -3.16
CA LEU A 186 1.30 -6.24 -2.53
C LEU A 186 1.14 -6.56 -1.04
N ALA A 187 1.17 -7.84 -0.67
CA ALA A 187 1.09 -8.23 0.74
C ALA A 187 2.25 -7.66 1.57
N SER A 188 3.44 -7.51 0.97
CA SER A 188 4.59 -6.91 1.65
C SER A 188 4.46 -5.40 1.80
N ILE A 189 3.87 -4.72 0.80
CA ILE A 189 3.52 -3.30 0.90
C ILE A 189 2.50 -3.08 2.02
N ASP A 190 1.41 -3.86 2.02
CA ASP A 190 0.33 -3.75 3.01
C ASP A 190 0.86 -4.02 4.43
N GLN A 191 1.67 -5.08 4.62
CA GLN A 191 2.30 -5.41 5.90
C GLN A 191 3.15 -4.25 6.47
N VAL A 192 3.83 -3.53 5.59
CA VAL A 192 4.73 -2.45 5.97
C VAL A 192 3.96 -1.16 6.26
N THR A 193 2.91 -0.87 5.49
CA THR A 193 2.01 0.27 5.75
C THR A 193 1.24 0.11 7.07
N ASP A 194 0.77 -1.09 7.41
CA ASP A 194 0.08 -1.31 8.69
C ASP A 194 1.01 -1.09 9.89
N ARG A 195 2.28 -1.49 9.77
CA ARG A 195 3.29 -1.28 10.82
C ARG A 195 3.65 0.19 11.01
N SER A 196 3.69 0.99 9.95
CA SER A 196 3.96 2.42 10.07
C SER A 196 2.82 3.17 10.75
N LEU A 197 1.56 2.76 10.52
CA LEU A 197 0.39 3.33 11.20
C LEU A 197 0.37 3.02 12.72
N ILE A 198 0.73 1.79 13.11
CA ILE A 198 0.82 1.41 14.54
C ILE A 198 1.97 2.16 15.23
N THR A 199 3.08 2.39 14.52
CA THR A 199 4.23 3.13 15.09
C THR A 199 3.92 4.62 15.24
N ALA A 200 3.13 5.22 14.34
CA ALA A 200 2.75 6.62 14.41
C ALA A 200 1.70 6.95 15.49
N THR A 201 1.02 5.93 16.04
CA THR A 201 0.01 6.07 17.10
C THR A 201 0.54 5.81 18.51
N ARG A 202 1.84 5.53 18.65
CA ARG A 202 2.50 5.26 19.92
C ARG A 202 3.53 6.33 20.23
#